data_AF-W4P632-F1
#
_entry.id   AF-W4P632-F1
#
_cell.length_a   1.000
_cell.length_b   1.000
_cell.length_c   1.000
_cell.angle_alpha   90.00
_cell.angle_beta   90.00
_cell.angle_gamma   90.00
#
_symmetry.space_group_name_H-M   'P 1'
#
loop_
_entity.id
_entity.type
_entity.pdbx_description
1 polymer ?
#
loop_
_entity_poly.entity_id
_entity_poly.type
_entity_poly.pdbx_seq_one_letter_code
_entity_poly.pdbx_strand_id
1 'polypeptide(L)'
;MNKTLFSLLLSLFIIGGGVARAQSAGVKTNLAHWAAAGTPNIGIEFSFNRKYTLEIGGGYNPFNFSDTKKAKHWIVMPELRYWLCESFNGHFFGVHALAGEYNMGDGIFP
;
A
#
# COMPACT_ATOMS: atom_id res chain seq x y z
N MET A 1 -45.23 1.32 1.39
CA MET A 1 -44.33 0.16 1.18
C MET A 1 -45.02 -1.09 1.69
N ASN A 2 -45.19 -2.12 0.86
CA ASN A 2 -45.91 -3.34 1.24
C ASN A 2 -45.15 -4.10 2.35
N LYS A 3 -45.83 -4.56 3.40
CA LYS A 3 -45.24 -5.32 4.52
C LYS A 3 -44.49 -6.57 4.03
N THR A 4 -44.98 -7.21 2.96
CA THR A 4 -44.29 -8.36 2.34
C THR A 4 -42.98 -7.97 1.66
N LEU A 5 -42.92 -6.78 1.05
CA LEU A 5 -41.70 -6.26 0.44
C LEU A 5 -40.65 -5.93 1.51
N PHE A 6 -41.08 -5.37 2.64
CA PHE A 6 -40.21 -5.08 3.78
C PHE A 6 -39.61 -6.36 4.38
N SER A 7 -40.41 -7.41 4.59
CA SER A 7 -39.91 -8.70 5.09
C SER A 7 -38.94 -9.38 4.12
N LEU A 8 -39.15 -9.26 2.81
CA LEU A 8 -38.26 -9.80 1.77
C LEU A 8 -36.90 -9.08 1.74
N LEU A 9 -36.90 -7.75 1.91
CA LEU A 9 -35.66 -6.98 1.99
C LEU A 9 -34.88 -7.28 3.28
N LEU A 10 -35.59 -7.48 4.39
CA LEU A 10 -34.98 -7.81 5.68
C LEU A 10 -34.34 -9.21 5.68
N SER A 11 -34.98 -10.20 5.04
CA SER A 11 -34.40 -11.53 4.92
C SER A 11 -33.18 -11.57 4.00
N LEU A 12 -33.18 -10.80 2.90
CA LEU A 12 -32.00 -10.65 2.04
C LEU A 12 -30.80 -10.04 2.79
N PHE A 13 -31.04 -9.05 3.66
CA PHE A 13 -30.00 -8.39 4.44
C PHE A 13 -29.35 -9.33 5.46
N ILE A 14 -30.15 -10.22 6.08
CA ILE A 14 -29.65 -11.18 7.09
C ILE A 14 -28.83 -12.31 6.43
N ILE A 15 -29.19 -12.74 5.22
CA ILE A 15 -28.47 -13.79 4.49
C ILE A 15 -27.14 -13.27 3.90
N GLY A 16 -27.01 -11.96 3.69
CA GLY A 16 -25.79 -11.31 3.19
C GLY A 16 -24.63 -11.20 4.20
N GLY A 17 -24.82 -11.59 5.46
CA GLY A 17 -23.81 -11.57 6.52
C GLY A 17 -22.73 -12.66 6.40
N GLY A 18 -22.13 -12.79 5.22
CA GLY A 18 -21.07 -13.76 4.96
C GLY A 18 -19.84 -13.54 5.85
N VAL A 19 -19.13 -14.64 6.15
CA VAL A 19 -17.86 -14.63 6.89
C VAL A 19 -16.86 -13.75 6.12
N ALA A 20 -16.53 -12.57 6.66
CA ALA A 20 -15.52 -11.71 6.06
C ALA A 20 -14.16 -12.41 6.14
N ARG A 21 -13.65 -12.86 4.99
CA ARG A 21 -12.26 -13.33 4.87
C ARG A 21 -11.37 -12.09 4.96
N ALA A 22 -10.59 -11.98 6.03
CA ALA A 22 -9.58 -10.92 6.14
C ALA A 22 -8.60 -11.01 4.96
N GLN A 23 -8.19 -9.86 4.41
CA GLN A 23 -7.24 -9.80 3.31
C GLN A 23 -5.91 -10.39 3.78
N SER A 24 -5.38 -11.39 3.06
CA SER A 24 -4.07 -11.98 3.37
C SER A 24 -2.93 -11.26 2.65
N ALA A 25 -3.25 -10.53 1.58
CA ALA A 25 -2.31 -9.75 0.80
C ALA A 25 -2.98 -8.50 0.23
N GLY A 26 -2.21 -7.44 0.05
CA GLY A 26 -2.62 -6.20 -0.60
C GLY A 26 -1.52 -5.66 -1.50
N VAL A 27 -1.91 -4.94 -2.54
CA VAL A 27 -1.00 -4.19 -3.40
C VAL A 27 -1.24 -2.71 -3.15
N LYS A 28 -0.16 -1.94 -3.08
CA LYS A 28 -0.19 -0.51 -2.79
C LYS A 28 0.57 0.28 -3.83
N THR A 29 0.12 1.51 -4.01
CA THR A 29 0.84 2.54 -4.76
C THR A 29 0.47 3.90 -4.18
N ASN A 30 1.37 4.87 -4.27
CA ASN A 30 1.13 6.22 -3.82
C ASN A 30 1.02 7.17 -5.02
N LEU A 31 -0.21 7.37 -5.51
CA LEU A 31 -0.47 8.21 -6.69
C LEU A 31 -0.03 9.68 -6.49
N ALA A 32 -0.14 10.21 -5.26
CA ALA A 32 0.33 11.56 -4.96
C ALA A 32 1.85 11.67 -5.10
N HIS A 33 2.60 10.65 -4.64
CA HIS A 33 4.05 10.57 -4.81
C HIS A 33 4.42 10.45 -6.29
N TRP A 34 3.66 9.68 -7.08
CA TRP A 34 3.88 9.60 -8.53
C TRP A 34 3.69 10.97 -9.17
N ALA A 35 2.56 11.62 -8.91
CA ALA A 35 2.18 12.88 -9.55
C ALA A 35 3.11 14.04 -9.15
N ALA A 36 3.49 14.14 -7.88
CA ALA A 36 4.29 15.25 -7.37
C ALA A 36 5.79 15.06 -7.62
N ALA A 37 6.31 13.84 -7.50
CA ALA A 37 7.75 13.56 -7.59
C ALA A 37 8.15 12.82 -8.87
N GLY A 38 7.23 12.52 -9.77
CA GLY A 38 7.51 11.73 -10.97
C GLY A 38 8.04 10.32 -10.65
N THR A 39 7.73 9.79 -9.47
CA THR A 39 8.34 8.55 -8.97
C THR A 39 7.29 7.45 -8.81
N PRO A 40 7.06 6.69 -9.89
CA PRO A 40 6.36 5.42 -9.82
C PRO A 40 6.86 4.55 -8.68
N ASN A 41 5.93 4.00 -7.90
CA ASN A 41 6.17 3.10 -6.79
C ASN A 41 5.06 2.08 -6.66
N ILE A 42 5.44 0.89 -6.23
CA ILE A 42 4.55 -0.23 -6.00
C ILE A 42 5.02 -0.96 -4.75
N GLY A 43 4.07 -1.45 -3.96
CA GLY A 43 4.35 -2.30 -2.82
C GLY A 43 3.38 -3.44 -2.72
N ILE A 44 3.84 -4.52 -2.10
CA ILE A 44 3.00 -5.67 -1.78
C ILE A 44 3.13 -5.90 -0.29
N GLU A 45 2.00 -6.03 0.40
CA GLU A 45 1.92 -6.31 1.82
C GLU A 45 1.23 -7.64 2.05
N PHE A 46 1.80 -8.48 2.90
CA PHE A 46 1.26 -9.78 3.28
C PHE A 46 1.02 -9.85 4.79
N SER A 47 -0.07 -10.49 5.18
CA SER A 47 -0.37 -10.82 6.58
C SER A 47 0.11 -12.23 6.88
N PHE A 48 1.04 -12.36 7.82
CA PHE A 48 1.52 -13.68 8.28
C PHE A 48 0.60 -14.30 9.32
N ASN A 49 -0.01 -13.46 10.15
CA ASN A 49 -0.93 -13.84 11.21
C ASN A 49 -1.86 -12.67 11.53
N ARG A 50 -2.73 -12.80 12.53
CA ARG A 50 -3.71 -11.77 12.89
C ARG A 50 -3.12 -10.44 13.37
N LYS A 51 -1.83 -10.34 13.65
CA LYS A 51 -1.21 -9.14 14.25
C LYS A 51 0.00 -8.63 13.49
N TYR A 52 0.54 -9.36 12.52
CA TYR A 52 1.75 -8.98 11.81
C TYR A 52 1.56 -8.94 10.31
N THR A 53 2.03 -7.87 9.70
CA THR A 53 2.13 -7.72 8.25
C THR A 53 3.56 -7.33 7.84
N LEU A 54 3.99 -7.79 6.68
CA LEU A 54 5.23 -7.34 6.03
C LEU A 54 4.89 -6.76 4.67
N GLU A 55 5.33 -5.53 4.48
CA GLU A 55 5.32 -4.84 3.20
C GLU A 55 6.73 -4.83 2.60
N ILE A 56 6.81 -5.06 1.30
CA ILE A 56 7.99 -4.74 0.50
C ILE A 56 7.51 -3.81 -0.60
N GLY A 57 7.96 -2.57 -0.52
CA GLY A 57 7.66 -1.54 -1.50
C GLY A 57 8.93 -1.00 -2.14
N GLY A 58 8.81 -0.48 -3.37
CA GLY A 58 9.90 0.19 -4.03
C GLY A 58 9.41 1.19 -5.05
N GLY A 59 10.26 2.15 -5.40
CA GLY A 59 9.99 3.19 -6.37
C GLY A 59 11.18 3.45 -7.26
N TYR A 60 10.91 3.92 -8.48
CA TYR A 60 11.92 4.26 -9.45
C TYR A 60 11.54 5.54 -10.19
N ASN A 61 12.49 6.47 -10.28
CA ASN A 61 12.37 7.69 -11.05
C ASN A 61 13.46 7.72 -12.12
N PRO A 62 13.12 7.56 -13.41
CA PRO A 62 14.07 7.67 -14.51
C PRO A 62 14.21 9.10 -15.07
N PHE A 63 13.40 10.05 -14.61
CA PHE A 63 13.19 11.32 -15.32
C PHE A 63 14.26 12.36 -15.02
N ASN A 64 14.62 13.10 -16.07
CA ASN A 64 15.36 14.36 -15.95
C ASN A 64 14.34 15.50 -15.97
N PHE A 65 14.40 16.39 -14.98
CA PHE A 65 13.48 17.53 -14.89
C PHE A 65 14.03 18.77 -15.60
N SER A 66 15.37 18.92 -15.69
CA SER A 66 16.06 19.83 -16.62
C SER A 66 17.50 19.36 -16.89
N ASP A 67 18.23 20.04 -17.77
CA ASP A 67 19.64 19.76 -18.09
C ASP A 67 20.56 19.70 -16.85
N THR A 68 20.23 20.44 -15.80
CA THR A 68 21.00 20.50 -14.53
C THR A 68 20.26 19.93 -13.32
N LYS A 69 18.97 19.56 -13.44
CA LYS A 69 18.20 18.92 -12.37
C LYS A 69 17.78 17.51 -12.76
N LYS A 70 18.59 16.56 -12.32
CA LYS A 70 18.28 15.13 -12.32
C LYS A 70 17.79 14.77 -10.92
N ALA A 71 16.70 14.01 -10.84
CA ALA A 71 16.24 13.42 -9.57
C ALA A 71 16.02 11.92 -9.78
N LYS A 72 16.97 11.30 -10.49
CA LYS A 72 16.94 9.87 -10.75
C LYS A 72 17.22 9.15 -9.46
N HIS A 73 16.37 8.20 -9.11
CA HIS A 73 16.59 7.39 -7.93
C HIS A 73 15.86 6.07 -8.05
N TRP A 74 16.36 5.07 -7.34
CA TRP A 74 15.62 3.87 -7.03
C TRP A 74 15.62 3.71 -5.52
N ILE A 75 14.53 3.15 -5.00
CA ILE A 75 14.36 2.97 -3.57
C ILE A 75 13.58 1.70 -3.29
N VAL A 76 13.96 0.99 -2.23
CA VAL A 76 13.28 -0.18 -1.70
C VAL A 76 13.12 0.03 -0.20
N MET A 77 11.92 -0.25 0.29
CA MET A 77 11.51 -0.04 1.67
C MET A 77 10.73 -1.26 2.18
N PRO A 78 11.40 -2.24 2.80
CA PRO A 78 10.71 -3.26 3.56
C PRO A 78 10.21 -2.68 4.89
N GLU A 79 8.96 -2.98 5.24
CA GLU A 79 8.31 -2.53 6.48
C GLU A 79 7.58 -3.68 7.17
N LEU A 80 7.94 -3.93 8.43
CA LEU A 80 7.24 -4.86 9.31
C LEU A 80 6.29 -4.07 10.22
N ARG A 81 5.01 -4.44 10.27
CA ARG A 81 4.01 -3.82 11.13
C ARG A 81 3.44 -4.82 12.13
N TYR A 82 3.28 -4.36 13.36
CA TYR A 82 2.54 -5.02 14.43
C TYR A 82 1.25 -4.26 14.73
N TRP A 83 0.11 -4.88 14.46
CA TRP A 83 -1.23 -4.33 14.63
C TRP A 83 -1.76 -4.57 16.03
N LEU A 84 -2.37 -3.55 16.65
CA LEU A 84 -2.91 -3.65 18.00
C LEU A 84 -4.24 -4.42 18.04
N CYS A 85 -5.02 -4.43 16.95
CA CYS A 85 -6.31 -5.12 16.86
C CYS A 85 -6.26 -6.33 15.92
N GLU A 86 -6.16 -6.12 14.62
CA GLU A 86 -6.03 -7.18 13.63
C GLU A 86 -5.22 -6.67 12.43
N SER A 87 -4.56 -7.55 11.68
CA SER A 87 -3.85 -7.18 10.46
C SER A 87 -4.79 -6.42 9.52
N PHE A 88 -4.32 -5.27 9.04
CA PHE A 88 -5.10 -4.32 8.23
C PHE A 88 -6.26 -3.61 8.96
N ASN A 89 -6.35 -3.70 10.29
CA ASN A 89 -7.41 -3.07 11.08
C ASN A 89 -6.90 -2.41 12.37
N GLY A 90 -7.13 -1.09 12.48
CA GLY A 90 -6.80 -0.29 13.65
C GLY A 90 -5.38 0.31 13.62
N HIS A 91 -4.85 0.62 14.79
CA HIS A 91 -3.50 1.19 14.93
C HIS A 91 -2.42 0.10 14.91
N PHE A 92 -1.22 0.47 14.47
CA PHE A 92 -0.06 -0.41 14.43
C PHE A 92 1.22 0.32 14.85
N PHE A 93 2.20 -0.45 15.31
CA PHE A 93 3.60 -0.04 15.40
C PHE A 93 4.35 -0.62 14.22
N GLY A 94 5.16 0.18 13.54
CA GLY A 94 5.91 -0.23 12.34
C GLY A 94 7.39 0.02 12.49
N VAL A 95 8.20 -0.84 11.88
CA VAL A 95 9.62 -0.61 11.63
C VAL A 95 9.90 -0.86 10.17
N HIS A 96 10.63 0.06 9.54
CA HIS A 96 11.08 -0.11 8.16
C HIS A 96 12.58 0.11 8.03
N ALA A 97 13.13 -0.46 6.98
CA ALA A 97 14.44 -0.08 6.47
C ALA A 97 14.27 0.62 5.13
N LEU A 98 15.25 1.44 4.76
CA LEU A 98 15.27 2.16 3.50
C LEU A 98 16.62 1.92 2.84
N ALA A 99 16.60 1.45 1.59
CA ALA A 99 17.78 1.31 0.76
C ALA A 99 17.50 1.91 -0.61
N GLY A 100 18.47 2.56 -1.20
CA GLY A 100 18.31 3.19 -2.50
C GLY A 100 19.50 4.03 -2.87
N GLU A 101 19.54 4.41 -4.13
CA GLU A 101 20.53 5.35 -4.66
C GLU A 101 19.78 6.52 -5.26
N TYR A 102 20.40 7.70 -5.21
CA TYR A 102 19.88 8.89 -5.85
C TYR A 102 21.00 9.58 -6.61
N ASN A 103 20.63 10.22 -7.71
CA ASN A 103 21.53 11.03 -8.51
C ASN A 103 20.91 12.39 -8.78
N MET A 104 21.58 13.38 -8.19
CA MET A 104 21.26 14.81 -8.26
C MET A 104 22.24 15.58 -9.17
N GLY A 105 23.16 14.89 -9.87
CA GLY A 105 24.23 15.47 -10.70
C GLY A 105 24.51 14.66 -11.97
N ASP A 106 25.71 14.82 -12.56
CA ASP A 106 26.10 14.17 -13.83
C ASP A 106 26.70 12.77 -13.70
N GLY A 107 26.61 12.15 -12.51
CA GLY A 107 27.07 10.78 -12.29
C GLY A 107 26.33 9.77 -13.17
N ILE A 108 26.93 8.60 -13.39
CA ILE A 108 26.24 7.46 -14.01
C ILE A 108 25.26 6.90 -12.97
N PHE A 109 23.97 6.99 -13.27
CA PHE A 109 22.92 6.27 -12.55
C PHE A 109 22.67 4.95 -13.29
N PRO A 110 22.50 3.80 -12.59
CA PRO A 110 22.13 2.55 -13.25
C PRO A 110 20.79 2.65 -13.99
#